data_AF-A0A534KQ41-F1
#
_entry.id   AF-A0A534KQ41-F1
#
_cell.length_a   1.000
_cell.length_b   1.000
_cell.length_c   1.000
_cell.angle_alpha   90.00
_cell.angle_beta   90.00
_cell.angle_gamma   90.00
#
_symmetry.space_group_name_H-M   'P 1'
#
loop_
_entity.id
_entity.type
_entity.pdbx_description
1 polymer ?
#
loop_
_entity_poly.entity_id
_entity_poly.type
_entity_poly.pdbx_seq_one_letter_code
_entity_poly.pdbx_strand_id
1 'polypeptide(L)'
;MTDLMFPPFRWMMHRKRGLRGWIVSILASAPKNGAEIMDEIETMTQGWWRPSPGSVYPLLEQMTQDDLLRKRDDGRYELSPKAKEEIEWPFGMPGRKAQTVDDMVNEITGFVSYLEDVNRSDRSKLTPFREKIKNVADRLAALVGPGKS
;
A
#
# COMPACT_ATOMS: atom_id res chain seq x y z
N MET A 1 3.99 -36.45 9.23
CA MET A 1 2.88 -35.88 8.44
C MET A 1 3.18 -34.41 8.24
N THR A 2 3.56 -34.08 7.01
CA THR A 2 3.78 -32.73 6.50
C THR A 2 2.52 -31.88 6.65
N ASP A 3 2.65 -30.65 7.17
CA ASP A 3 2.01 -29.54 6.49
C ASP A 3 2.81 -28.25 6.64
N LEU A 4 2.84 -27.50 5.54
CA LEU A 4 3.90 -26.59 5.17
C LEU A 4 3.85 -25.24 5.89
N MET A 5 5.04 -24.83 6.32
CA MET A 5 5.48 -23.48 6.58
C MET A 5 5.40 -22.63 5.29
N PHE A 6 4.24 -22.01 5.00
CA PHE A 6 4.12 -20.90 4.04
C PHE A 6 3.08 -19.89 4.56
N PRO A 7 3.40 -18.58 4.63
CA PRO A 7 2.43 -17.56 5.01
C PRO A 7 1.29 -17.47 3.97
N PRO A 8 0.04 -17.22 4.38
CA PRO A 8 -1.10 -17.19 3.47
C PRO A 8 -0.90 -16.09 2.41
N PHE A 9 -0.98 -16.49 1.14
CA PHE A 9 -0.75 -15.70 -0.08
C PHE A 9 -1.38 -14.28 -0.04
N ARG A 10 -2.51 -14.10 0.67
CA ARG A 10 -3.16 -12.80 0.95
C ARG A 10 -2.20 -11.74 1.50
N TRP A 11 -1.30 -12.10 2.42
CA TRP A 11 -0.39 -11.14 3.07
C TRP A 11 0.72 -10.62 2.14
N MET A 12 1.02 -11.35 1.07
CA MET A 12 2.02 -11.02 0.06
C MET A 12 1.53 -9.93 -0.91
N MET A 13 0.20 -9.81 -1.09
CA MET A 13 -0.45 -8.97 -2.11
C MET A 13 -0.78 -7.54 -1.64
N HIS A 14 -0.98 -7.34 -0.33
CA HIS A 14 -1.42 -6.06 0.25
C HIS A 14 -0.31 -5.02 0.46
N ARG A 15 0.94 -5.27 0.04
CA ARG A 15 2.06 -4.32 0.21
C ARG A 15 2.35 -3.58 -1.11
N LYS A 16 2.86 -2.33 -1.03
CA LYS A 16 3.25 -1.47 -2.18
C LYS A 16 4.01 -2.21 -3.31
N ARG A 17 4.77 -3.26 -2.98
CA ARG A 17 5.55 -4.07 -3.94
C ARG A 17 4.73 -5.15 -4.69
N GLY A 18 3.62 -5.63 -4.14
CA GLY A 18 2.70 -6.55 -4.84
C GLY A 18 1.90 -5.81 -5.92
N LEU A 19 1.37 -4.62 -5.59
CA LEU A 19 0.62 -3.79 -6.52
C LEU A 19 1.45 -3.35 -7.74
N ARG A 20 2.75 -3.04 -7.55
CA ARG A 20 3.67 -2.71 -8.65
C ARG A 20 3.80 -3.86 -9.65
N GLY A 21 3.93 -5.10 -9.17
CA GLY A 21 3.98 -6.29 -10.04
C GLY A 21 2.69 -6.49 -10.85
N TRP A 22 1.53 -6.26 -10.24
CA TRP A 22 0.25 -6.27 -10.93
C TRP A 22 0.16 -5.19 -12.02
N ILE A 23 0.52 -3.95 -11.70
CA ILE A 23 0.52 -2.83 -12.66
C ILE A 23 1.42 -3.17 -13.86
N VAL A 24 2.63 -3.69 -13.61
CA VAL A 24 3.55 -4.08 -14.68
C VAL A 24 2.94 -5.17 -15.57
N SER A 25 2.40 -6.23 -14.97
CA SER A 25 1.78 -7.35 -15.70
C SER A 25 0.61 -6.89 -16.58
N ILE A 26 -0.24 -6.01 -16.03
CA ILE A 26 -1.40 -5.46 -16.72
C ILE A 26 -0.97 -4.57 -17.90
N LEU A 27 0.00 -3.68 -17.68
CA LEU A 27 0.48 -2.74 -18.68
C LEU A 27 1.40 -3.39 -19.73
N ALA A 28 1.89 -4.60 -19.49
CA ALA A 28 2.58 -5.41 -20.51
C ALA A 28 1.63 -5.82 -21.65
N SER A 29 0.32 -5.90 -21.39
CA SER A 29 -0.68 -6.27 -22.40
C SER A 29 -1.14 -5.08 -23.23
N ALA A 30 -1.51 -3.97 -22.57
CA ALA A 30 -1.98 -2.76 -23.24
C ALA A 30 -1.91 -1.53 -22.32
N PRO A 31 -1.80 -0.30 -22.87
CA PRO A 31 -1.90 0.92 -22.09
C PRO A 31 -3.26 1.06 -21.39
N LYS A 32 -3.27 1.42 -20.10
CA LYS A 32 -4.48 1.56 -19.28
C LYS A 32 -4.42 2.75 -18.33
N ASN A 33 -5.57 3.32 -17.99
CA ASN A 33 -5.69 4.34 -16.94
C ASN A 33 -5.79 3.70 -15.54
N GLY A 34 -5.74 4.53 -14.49
CA GLY A 34 -5.76 4.03 -13.11
C GLY A 34 -7.03 3.25 -12.73
N ALA A 35 -8.19 3.62 -13.29
CA ALA A 35 -9.44 2.90 -13.04
C ALA A 35 -9.44 1.52 -13.71
N GLU A 36 -9.07 1.47 -15.00
CA GLU A 36 -8.92 0.22 -15.76
C GLU A 36 -7.94 -0.75 -15.05
N ILE A 37 -6.85 -0.23 -14.47
CA ILE A 37 -5.90 -1.03 -13.68
C ILE A 37 -6.55 -1.61 -12.41
N MET A 38 -7.33 -0.82 -11.67
CA MET A 38 -8.02 -1.30 -10.47
C MET A 38 -9.05 -2.40 -10.79
N ASP A 39 -9.81 -2.21 -11.88
CA ASP A 39 -10.86 -3.14 -12.32
C ASP A 39 -10.26 -4.43 -12.90
N GLU A 40 -9.15 -4.34 -13.62
CA GLU A 40 -8.40 -5.50 -14.10
C GLU A 40 -7.85 -6.32 -12.94
N ILE A 41 -7.31 -5.65 -11.90
CA ILE A 41 -6.87 -6.34 -10.69
C ILE A 41 -8.06 -7.03 -10.05
N GLU A 42 -9.19 -6.36 -9.84
CA GLU A 42 -10.42 -6.98 -9.30
C GLU A 42 -10.88 -8.21 -10.13
N THR A 43 -10.77 -8.13 -11.45
CA THR A 43 -11.18 -9.22 -12.36
C THR A 43 -10.22 -10.41 -12.29
N MET A 44 -8.91 -10.19 -12.39
CA MET A 44 -7.88 -11.23 -12.26
C MET A 44 -7.90 -11.91 -10.89
N THR A 45 -8.48 -11.20 -9.93
CA THR A 45 -8.62 -11.59 -8.55
C THR A 45 -10.04 -12.14 -8.26
N GLN A 46 -10.89 -12.36 -9.27
CA GLN A 46 -12.25 -12.91 -9.08
C GLN A 46 -13.05 -12.16 -7.98
N GLY A 47 -12.83 -10.86 -7.85
CA GLY A 47 -13.49 -9.99 -6.87
C GLY A 47 -12.96 -10.08 -5.43
N TRP A 48 -11.98 -10.94 -5.11
CA TRP A 48 -11.48 -11.06 -3.73
C TRP A 48 -10.63 -9.85 -3.27
N TRP A 49 -10.22 -8.95 -4.19
CA TRP A 49 -9.37 -7.80 -3.90
C TRP A 49 -9.40 -6.74 -5.00
N ARG A 50 -9.73 -5.50 -4.63
CA ARG A 50 -9.58 -4.31 -5.48
C ARG A 50 -8.69 -3.29 -4.77
N PRO A 51 -7.56 -2.84 -5.37
CA PRO A 51 -6.73 -1.82 -4.76
C PRO A 51 -7.45 -0.47 -4.77
N SER A 52 -7.10 0.40 -3.82
CA SER A 52 -7.72 1.72 -3.71
C SER A 52 -7.04 2.72 -4.66
N PRO A 53 -7.75 3.78 -5.08
CA PRO A 53 -7.13 4.88 -5.82
C PRO A 53 -5.90 5.46 -5.09
N GLY A 54 -5.97 5.55 -3.76
CA GLY A 54 -4.90 6.08 -2.89
C GLY A 54 -3.64 5.20 -2.82
N SER A 55 -3.70 3.94 -3.26
CA SER A 55 -2.50 3.10 -3.44
C SER A 55 -2.04 3.03 -4.89
N VAL A 56 -2.97 3.15 -5.86
CA VAL A 56 -2.68 3.05 -7.30
C VAL A 56 -2.07 4.33 -7.84
N TYR A 57 -2.71 5.49 -7.67
CA TYR A 57 -2.24 6.73 -8.30
C TYR A 57 -0.87 7.19 -7.81
N PRO A 58 -0.57 7.20 -6.48
CA PRO A 58 0.77 7.55 -6.01
C PRO A 58 1.84 6.58 -6.52
N LEU A 59 1.49 5.30 -6.70
CA LEU A 59 2.42 4.31 -7.22
C LEU A 59 2.64 4.48 -8.73
N LEU A 60 1.62 4.83 -9.51
CA LEU A 60 1.75 5.15 -10.94
C LEU A 60 2.62 6.39 -11.15
N GLU A 61 2.45 7.43 -10.33
CA GLU A 61 3.32 8.61 -10.33
C GLU A 61 4.76 8.24 -9.99
N GLN A 62 4.96 7.46 -8.91
CA GLN A 62 6.29 6.97 -8.54
C GLN A 62 6.94 6.16 -9.66
N MET A 63 6.21 5.24 -10.28
CA MET A 63 6.73 4.41 -11.37
C MET A 63 7.01 5.23 -12.65
N THR A 64 6.31 6.35 -12.84
CA THR A 64 6.62 7.31 -13.91
C THR A 64 7.90 8.09 -13.60
N GLN A 65 8.09 8.52 -12.35
CA GLN A 65 9.33 9.17 -11.89
C GLN A 65 10.55 8.25 -11.95
N ASP A 66 10.36 6.95 -11.66
CA ASP A 66 11.39 5.91 -11.75
C ASP A 66 11.75 5.54 -13.22
N ASP A 67 11.07 6.16 -14.20
CA ASP A 67 11.19 5.90 -15.65
C ASP A 67 10.79 4.47 -16.05
N LEU A 68 9.83 3.89 -15.33
CA LEU A 68 9.28 2.56 -15.62
C LEU A 68 7.96 2.64 -16.40
N LEU A 69 7.22 3.73 -16.22
CA LEU A 69 5.99 4.01 -16.94
C LEU A 69 6.09 5.32 -17.71
N ARG A 70 5.42 5.38 -18.86
CA ARG A 70 5.13 6.62 -19.56
C ARG A 70 3.64 6.93 -19.43
N LYS A 71 3.30 8.16 -19.05
CA LYS A 71 1.93 8.66 -19.10
C LYS A 71 1.67 9.26 -20.48
N ARG A 72 0.61 8.82 -21.14
CA ARG A 72 0.14 9.29 -22.44
C ARG A 72 -0.76 10.52 -22.29
N ASP A 73 -0.95 11.25 -23.37
CA ASP A 73 -1.80 12.46 -23.41
C ASP A 73 -3.28 12.15 -23.12
N ASP A 74 -3.72 10.91 -23.40
CA ASP A 74 -5.06 10.41 -23.08
C ASP A 74 -5.23 9.98 -21.61
N GLY A 75 -4.20 10.17 -20.79
CA GLY A 75 -4.20 9.83 -19.36
C GLY A 75 -3.93 8.37 -19.04
N ARG A 76 -3.66 7.52 -20.05
CA ARG A 76 -3.25 6.12 -19.85
C ARG A 76 -1.76 6.00 -19.56
N TYR A 77 -1.39 4.92 -18.89
CA TYR A 77 -0.01 4.55 -18.59
C TYR A 77 0.40 3.37 -19.48
N GLU A 78 1.68 3.30 -19.85
CA GLU A 78 2.28 2.17 -20.55
C GLU A 78 3.71 1.92 -20.05
N LEU A 79 4.23 0.72 -20.25
CA LEU A 79 5.62 0.39 -19.87
C LEU A 79 6.62 1.18 -20.73
N SER A 80 7.62 1.77 -20.08
CA SER A 80 8.75 2.38 -20.77
C SER A 80 9.66 1.30 -21.40
N PRO A 81 10.56 1.67 -22.33
CA PRO A 81 11.60 0.77 -22.81
C PRO A 81 12.51 0.24 -21.69
N LYS A 82 12.89 1.08 -20.73
CA LYS A 82 13.70 0.74 -19.56
C LYS A 82 13.05 -0.32 -18.67
N ALA A 83 11.72 -0.28 -18.54
CA ALA A 83 10.99 -1.31 -17.81
C ALA A 83 11.20 -2.70 -18.44
N LYS A 84 11.28 -2.81 -19.78
CA LYS A 84 11.45 -4.11 -20.44
C LYS A 84 12.81 -4.76 -20.15
N GLU A 85 13.86 -3.98 -19.91
CA GLU A 85 15.19 -4.47 -19.51
C GLU A 85 15.24 -4.86 -18.02
N GLU A 86 14.52 -4.13 -17.14
CA GLU A 86 14.45 -4.47 -15.72
C GLU A 86 13.46 -5.62 -15.40
N ILE A 87 12.55 -5.96 -16.33
CA ILE A 87 11.52 -7.00 -16.18
C ILE A 87 12.02 -8.40 -16.62
N GLU A 88 13.21 -8.53 -17.21
CA GLU A 88 13.85 -9.83 -17.48
C GLU A 88 14.45 -10.47 -16.21
N TRP A 89 13.63 -10.77 -15.20
CA TRP A 89 13.85 -11.94 -14.35
C TRP A 89 12.54 -12.37 -13.66
N PRO A 90 12.14 -13.66 -13.74
CA PRO A 90 10.84 -14.12 -13.24
C PRO A 90 10.88 -14.31 -11.72
N PHE A 91 9.92 -13.70 -11.02
CA PHE A 91 9.65 -13.78 -9.56
C PHE A 91 10.66 -13.08 -8.62
N GLY A 92 10.43 -11.79 -8.30
CA GLY A 92 11.22 -11.03 -7.32
C GLY A 92 10.41 -10.40 -6.18
N MET A 93 10.37 -11.05 -5.01
CA MET A 93 10.04 -10.44 -3.70
C MET A 93 11.36 -10.08 -2.98
N PRO A 94 11.55 -8.81 -2.52
CA PRO A 94 11.67 -8.56 -1.07
C PRO A 94 11.06 -7.20 -0.62
N GLY A 95 10.99 -6.92 0.71
CA GLY A 95 10.31 -5.77 1.35
C GLY A 95 11.20 -4.64 1.90
N ARG A 96 10.60 -3.69 2.65
CA ARG A 96 11.31 -2.88 3.66
C ARG A 96 10.48 -2.85 4.95
N LYS A 97 11.13 -3.15 6.08
CA LYS A 97 10.70 -2.86 7.45
C LYS A 97 10.75 -1.33 7.65
N ALA A 98 10.01 -0.77 8.62
CA ALA A 98 10.32 0.58 9.12
C ALA A 98 11.80 0.57 9.56
N GLN A 99 12.64 1.38 8.92
CA GLN A 99 14.09 1.33 9.13
C GLN A 99 14.55 2.37 10.15
N THR A 100 13.72 3.40 10.41
CA THR A 100 14.02 4.48 11.33
C THR A 100 12.85 4.77 12.28
N VAL A 101 13.14 5.42 13.40
CA VAL A 101 12.12 5.91 14.35
C VAL A 101 11.20 6.92 13.66
N ASP A 102 11.74 7.74 12.75
CA ASP A 102 10.98 8.74 11.98
C ASP A 102 9.90 8.10 11.12
N ASP A 103 10.24 7.02 10.40
CA ASP A 103 9.27 6.25 9.61
C ASP A 103 8.10 5.73 10.47
N MET A 104 8.40 5.27 11.69
CA MET A 104 7.40 4.74 12.61
C MET A 104 6.49 5.85 13.16
N VAL A 105 7.06 7.02 13.48
CA VAL A 105 6.30 8.18 13.93
C VAL A 105 5.39 8.69 12.82
N ASN A 106 5.87 8.77 11.58
CA ASN A 106 5.08 9.17 10.42
C ASN A 106 3.91 8.21 10.16
N GLU A 107 4.13 6.90 10.31
CA GLU A 107 3.06 5.90 10.17
C GLU A 107 2.00 6.01 11.29
N ILE A 108 2.42 6.23 12.54
CA ILE A 108 1.51 6.49 13.66
C ILE A 108 0.67 7.74 13.41
N THR A 109 1.30 8.82 12.93
CA THR A 109 0.61 10.08 12.58
C THR A 109 -0.47 9.85 11.54
N GLY A 110 -0.18 9.11 10.46
CA GLY A 110 -1.16 8.79 9.43
C GLY A 110 -2.38 8.03 9.96
N PHE A 111 -2.18 7.08 10.89
CA PHE A 111 -3.29 6.38 11.52
C PHE A 111 -4.10 7.26 12.47
N VAL A 112 -3.45 8.17 13.20
CA VAL A 112 -4.15 9.14 14.07
C VAL A 112 -5.06 10.05 13.24
N SER A 113 -4.57 10.58 12.11
CA SER A 113 -5.39 11.42 11.22
C SER A 113 -6.62 10.69 10.69
N TYR A 114 -6.49 9.40 10.34
CA TYR A 114 -7.65 8.59 9.96
C TYR A 114 -8.69 8.47 11.09
N LEU A 115 -8.24 8.23 12.33
CA LEU A 115 -9.15 8.16 13.48
C LEU A 115 -9.82 9.51 13.76
N GLU A 116 -9.13 10.63 13.56
CA GLU A 116 -9.71 11.97 13.67
C GLU A 116 -10.80 12.21 12.63
N ASP A 117 -10.57 11.81 11.38
CA ASP A 117 -11.55 11.91 10.30
C ASP A 117 -12.78 11.04 10.56
N VAL A 118 -12.58 9.81 11.06
CA VAL A 118 -13.69 8.95 11.49
C VAL A 118 -14.44 9.58 12.66
N ASN A 119 -13.75 10.14 13.65
CA ASN A 119 -14.40 10.81 14.79
C ASN A 119 -15.23 12.04 14.36
N ARG A 120 -14.76 12.79 13.36
CA ARG A 120 -15.44 13.97 12.80
C ARG A 120 -16.66 13.58 11.95
N SER A 121 -16.54 12.49 11.19
CA SER A 121 -17.56 12.07 10.22
C SER A 121 -18.65 11.19 10.85
N ASP A 122 -18.26 10.25 11.72
CA ASP A 122 -19.18 9.36 12.43
C ASP A 122 -18.52 8.80 13.70
N ARG A 123 -18.71 9.55 14.78
CA ARG A 123 -18.14 9.24 16.10
C ARG A 123 -18.61 7.89 16.65
N SER A 124 -19.76 7.37 16.23
CA SER A 124 -20.30 6.11 16.73
C SER A 124 -19.40 4.92 16.37
N LYS A 125 -18.69 5.00 15.23
CA LYS A 125 -17.73 3.98 14.78
C LYS A 125 -16.53 3.81 15.70
N LEU A 126 -16.19 4.85 16.47
CA LEU A 126 -15.09 4.80 17.43
C LEU A 126 -15.52 4.40 18.84
N THR A 127 -16.82 4.47 19.15
CA THR A 127 -17.35 4.18 20.48
C THR A 127 -16.91 2.81 21.02
N PRO A 128 -16.93 1.71 20.24
CA PRO A 128 -16.47 0.40 20.72
C PRO A 128 -14.97 0.33 21.03
N PHE A 129 -14.19 1.30 20.55
CA PHE A 129 -12.72 1.28 20.60
C PHE A 129 -12.12 2.34 21.53
N ARG A 130 -12.93 3.17 22.18
CA ARG A 130 -12.45 4.28 23.02
C ARG A 130 -11.43 3.86 24.07
N GLU A 131 -11.70 2.79 24.82
CA GLU A 131 -10.77 2.27 25.83
C GLU A 131 -9.46 1.78 25.22
N LYS A 132 -9.50 1.18 24.02
CA LYS A 132 -8.28 0.73 23.33
C LYS A 132 -7.47 1.93 22.82
N ILE A 133 -8.13 2.92 22.23
CA ILE A 133 -7.50 4.16 21.76
C ILE A 133 -6.86 4.90 22.94
N LYS A 134 -7.56 5.01 24.07
CA LYS A 134 -7.04 5.60 25.31
C LYS A 134 -5.78 4.88 25.79
N ASN A 135 -5.81 3.55 25.87
CA ASN A 135 -4.63 2.78 26.28
C ASN A 135 -3.42 2.97 25.35
N VAL A 136 -3.64 3.10 24.03
CA VAL A 136 -2.56 3.41 23.08
C VAL A 136 -2.02 4.82 23.31
N ALA A 137 -2.90 5.80 23.47
CA ALA A 137 -2.52 7.19 23.76
C ALA A 137 -1.70 7.30 25.05
N ASP A 138 -2.13 6.64 26.13
CA ASP A 138 -1.42 6.63 27.42
C ASP A 138 -0.01 6.02 27.28
N ARG A 139 0.12 4.93 26.51
CA ARG A 139 1.43 4.30 26.24
C ARG A 139 2.35 5.20 25.42
N LEU A 140 1.82 5.92 24.43
CA LEU A 140 2.59 6.88 23.63
C LEU A 140 3.01 8.09 24.48
N ALA A 141 2.12 8.61 25.32
CA ALA A 141 2.41 9.71 26.23
C ALA A 141 3.53 9.36 27.23
N ALA A 142 3.56 8.11 27.71
CA ALA A 142 4.62 7.63 28.60
C ALA A 142 6.02 7.62 27.96
N LEU A 143 6.13 7.59 26.62
CA LEU A 143 7.42 7.63 25.92
C LEU A 143 8.06 9.03 25.92
N VAL A 144 7.26 10.08 26.16
CA VAL A 144 7.69 11.49 26.11
C VAL A 144 7.56 12.21 27.46
N GLY A 145 7.12 11.52 28.52
CA GLY A 145 7.02 12.06 29.87
C GLY A 145 8.39 12.31 30.52
N PRO A 146 8.47 13.14 31.58
CA PRO A 146 9.71 13.38 32.31
C PRO A 146 10.21 12.04 32.88
N GLY A 147 11.35 11.56 32.36
CA GLY A 147 11.93 10.30 32.81
C GLY A 147 12.26 10.35 34.31
N LYS A 148 12.03 9.24 35.03
CA LYS A 148 12.64 9.07 36.36
C LYS A 148 14.16 9.11 36.17
N SER A 149 14.81 10.13 36.73
CA SER A 149 16.27 10.15 36.96
C SER A 149 16.70 8.95 37.79
#